data_AF-A0A2T0TQA2-F1
#
_entry.id   AF-A0A2T0TQA2-F1
#
_cell.length_a   1.000
_cell.length_b   1.000
_cell.length_c   1.000
_cell.angle_alpha   90.00
_cell.angle_beta   90.00
_cell.angle_gamma   90.00
#
_symmetry.space_group_name_H-M   'P 1'
#
loop_
_entity.id
_entity.type
_entity.pdbx_description
1 polymer ?
#
loop_
_entity_poly.entity_id
_entity_poly.type
_entity_poly.pdbx_seq_one_letter_code
_entity_poly.pdbx_strand_id
1 'polypeptide(L)'
;MARNTLSRALHDLGLSAWFGGTLANAVALNPAASAAGKDTGRVANEGWNRWTPVNAVAIGAHLVGSVGQLIGNRGRVANQEGVAAMSTLKTVLTAAALGVTAYSRSLGQIVNSQDNPSSRSGTKPTKLTKAEIAAAQEQLDALQWVIPALTGALVWVSSYAGEQQRASEVIKGTARR
;
A
#
# COMPACT_ATOMS: atom_id res chain seq x y z
N MET A 1 25.55 12.94 15.53
CA MET A 1 24.36 12.81 14.66
C MET A 1 23.91 11.36 14.66
N ALA A 2 22.83 11.02 15.35
CA ALA A 2 22.27 9.67 15.24
C ALA A 2 21.68 9.53 13.83
N ARG A 3 22.33 8.73 12.98
CA ARG A 3 21.82 8.44 11.63
C ARG A 3 20.55 7.61 11.76
N ASN A 4 19.48 7.99 11.08
CA ASN A 4 18.21 7.25 11.07
C ASN A 4 18.12 6.26 9.88
N THR A 5 19.26 5.80 9.37
CA THR A 5 19.37 5.06 8.11
C THR A 5 18.53 3.79 8.09
N LEU A 6 18.55 3.01 9.19
CA LEU A 6 17.76 1.77 9.27
C LEU A 6 16.26 2.04 9.20
N SER A 7 15.77 3.00 9.98
CA SER A 7 14.35 3.41 9.95
C SER A 7 13.94 3.94 8.57
N ARG A 8 14.82 4.68 7.89
CA ARG A 8 14.57 5.11 6.50
C ARG A 8 14.52 3.94 5.53
N ALA A 9 15.46 3.01 5.61
CA ALA A 9 15.46 1.83 4.75
C ALA A 9 14.19 0.98 4.95
N LEU A 10 13.80 0.71 6.19
CA LEU A 10 12.57 -0.02 6.51
C LEU A 10 11.33 0.71 5.98
N HIS A 11 11.27 2.03 6.18
CA HIS A 11 10.19 2.87 5.68
C HIS A 11 10.07 2.81 4.15
N ASP A 12 11.18 3.04 3.44
CA ASP A 12 11.23 3.22 1.99
C ASP A 12 11.07 1.89 1.25
N LEU A 13 11.74 0.83 1.71
CA LEU A 13 11.58 -0.52 1.14
C LEU A 13 10.17 -1.07 1.39
N GLY A 14 9.64 -0.90 2.59
CA GLY A 14 8.29 -1.34 2.94
C GLY A 14 7.23 -0.64 2.08
N LEU A 15 7.32 0.69 1.93
CA LEU A 15 6.39 1.45 1.10
C LEU A 15 6.52 1.09 -0.39
N SER A 16 7.75 0.92 -0.87
CA SER A 16 8.01 0.57 -2.28
C SER A 16 7.45 -0.81 -2.62
N ALA A 17 7.62 -1.79 -1.74
CA ALA A 17 7.05 -3.13 -1.94
C ALA A 17 5.51 -3.12 -1.87
N TRP A 18 4.93 -2.36 -0.94
CA TRP A 18 3.47 -2.24 -0.82
C TRP A 18 2.85 -1.55 -2.06
N PHE A 19 3.38 -0.41 -2.47
CA PHE A 19 2.95 0.29 -3.68
C PHE A 19 3.19 -0.54 -4.94
N GLY A 20 4.43 -0.97 -5.16
CA GLY A 20 4.84 -1.65 -6.38
C GLY A 20 4.16 -3.00 -6.55
N GLY A 21 4.03 -3.80 -5.49
CA GLY A 21 3.39 -5.10 -5.58
C GLY A 21 1.88 -5.02 -5.79
N THR A 22 1.19 -4.08 -5.16
CA THR A 22 -0.26 -3.88 -5.41
C THR A 22 -0.52 -3.34 -6.82
N LEU A 23 0.32 -2.43 -7.32
CA LEU A 23 0.25 -1.95 -8.69
C LEU A 23 0.55 -3.06 -9.71
N ALA A 24 1.59 -3.86 -9.47
CA ALA A 24 1.92 -5.01 -10.31
C ALA A 24 0.79 -6.03 -10.34
N ASN A 25 0.08 -6.23 -9.22
CA ASN A 25 -1.05 -7.14 -9.22
C ASN A 25 -2.22 -6.62 -10.06
N ALA A 26 -2.53 -5.31 -9.97
CA ALA A 26 -3.59 -4.69 -10.76
C ALA A 26 -3.28 -4.68 -12.27
N VAL A 27 -2.03 -4.36 -12.64
CA VAL A 27 -1.63 -4.19 -14.04
C VAL A 27 -1.24 -5.51 -14.71
N ALA A 28 -0.64 -6.44 -13.96
CA ALA A 28 -0.09 -7.68 -14.51
C ALA A 28 -0.80 -8.93 -13.98
N LEU A 29 -0.73 -9.24 -12.67
CA LEU A 29 -1.22 -10.52 -12.14
C LEU A 29 -2.70 -10.77 -12.46
N ASN A 30 -3.57 -9.81 -12.11
CA ASN A 30 -5.01 -9.96 -12.24
C ASN A 30 -5.43 -10.12 -13.70
N PRO A 31 -4.97 -9.28 -14.66
CA PRO A 31 -5.23 -9.50 -16.08
C PRO A 31 -4.60 -10.79 -16.63
N ALA A 32 -3.34 -11.08 -16.31
CA ALA A 32 -2.61 -12.21 -16.87
C ALA A 32 -3.23 -13.56 -16.46
N ALA A 33 -3.85 -13.64 -15.28
CA ALA A 33 -4.57 -14.84 -14.85
C ALA A 33 -5.64 -15.31 -15.86
N SER A 34 -6.22 -14.39 -16.64
CA SER A 34 -7.22 -14.73 -17.68
C SER A 34 -6.70 -15.66 -18.78
N ALA A 35 -5.39 -15.65 -19.03
CA ALA A 35 -4.76 -16.53 -20.02
C ALA A 35 -4.86 -18.03 -19.64
N ALA A 36 -5.14 -18.33 -18.37
CA ALA A 36 -5.30 -19.70 -17.88
C ALA A 36 -6.69 -20.30 -18.18
N GLY A 37 -7.62 -19.54 -18.76
CA GLY A 37 -8.95 -20.02 -19.15
C GLY A 37 -9.73 -20.57 -17.96
N LYS A 38 -10.00 -21.88 -17.95
CA LYS A 38 -10.73 -22.56 -16.86
C LYS A 38 -10.05 -22.46 -15.49
N ASP A 39 -8.74 -22.16 -15.46
CA ASP A 39 -7.94 -22.10 -14.24
C ASP A 39 -7.67 -20.66 -13.77
N THR A 40 -8.35 -19.67 -14.37
CA THR A 40 -8.17 -18.23 -14.08
C THR A 40 -8.25 -17.92 -12.59
N GLY A 41 -9.29 -18.39 -11.90
CA GLY A 41 -9.49 -18.12 -10.47
C GLY A 41 -8.38 -18.73 -9.61
N ARG A 42 -8.00 -19.97 -9.91
CA ARG A 42 -6.90 -20.68 -9.23
C ARG A 42 -5.57 -19.96 -9.40
N VAL A 43 -5.21 -19.56 -10.63
CA VAL A 43 -3.95 -18.84 -10.88
C VAL A 43 -3.93 -17.50 -10.14
N ALA A 44 -5.04 -16.77 -10.13
CA ALA A 44 -5.14 -15.51 -9.39
C ALA A 44 -4.99 -15.73 -7.87
N ASN A 45 -5.76 -16.66 -7.29
CA ASN A 45 -5.68 -17.02 -5.87
C ASN A 45 -4.25 -17.41 -5.47
N GLU A 46 -3.62 -18.25 -6.28
CA GLU A 46 -2.29 -18.79 -6.02
C GLU A 46 -1.17 -17.72 -6.12
N GLY A 47 -1.34 -16.72 -6.99
CA GLY A 47 -0.49 -15.52 -7.01
C GLY A 47 -0.67 -14.65 -5.77
N TRP A 48 -1.92 -14.37 -5.39
CA TRP A 48 -2.24 -13.57 -4.20
C TRP A 48 -1.81 -14.25 -2.90
N ASN A 49 -1.93 -15.57 -2.80
CA ASN A 49 -1.53 -16.34 -1.62
C ASN A 49 -0.01 -16.27 -1.40
N ARG A 50 0.80 -16.26 -2.48
CA ARG A 50 2.24 -16.03 -2.37
C ARG A 50 2.60 -14.59 -2.02
N TRP A 51 1.87 -13.62 -2.58
CA TRP A 51 2.17 -12.20 -2.35
C TRP A 51 1.75 -11.71 -0.96
N THR A 52 0.63 -12.21 -0.42
CA THR A 52 0.02 -11.69 0.81
C THR A 52 0.98 -11.67 2.02
N PRO A 53 1.74 -12.74 2.33
CA PRO A 53 2.72 -12.70 3.42
C PRO A 53 3.83 -11.67 3.20
N VAL A 54 4.32 -11.53 1.96
CA VAL A 54 5.35 -10.54 1.60
C VAL A 54 4.81 -9.13 1.78
N ASN A 55 3.57 -8.87 1.36
CA ASN A 55 2.92 -7.58 1.55
C ASN A 55 2.74 -7.24 3.04
N ALA A 56 2.39 -8.22 3.88
CA ALA A 56 2.27 -8.03 5.33
C ALA A 56 3.62 -7.63 5.96
N VAL A 57 4.72 -8.28 5.56
CA VAL A 57 6.08 -7.92 6.00
C VAL A 57 6.45 -6.52 5.52
N ALA A 58 6.14 -6.18 4.27
CA ALA A 58 6.40 -4.85 3.71
C ALA A 58 5.67 -3.74 4.48
N ILE A 59 4.39 -3.94 4.79
CA ILE A 59 3.59 -3.04 5.62
C ILE A 59 4.21 -2.91 7.02
N GLY A 60 4.56 -4.03 7.65
CA GLY A 60 5.21 -4.02 8.96
C GLY A 60 6.52 -3.23 8.98
N ALA A 61 7.39 -3.46 8.00
CA ALA A 61 8.63 -2.70 7.83
C ALA A 61 8.36 -1.20 7.65
N HIS A 62 7.38 -0.85 6.81
CA HIS A 62 6.99 0.54 6.60
C HIS A 62 6.53 1.22 7.89
N LEU A 63 5.72 0.55 8.71
CA LEU A 63 5.23 1.09 9.98
C LEU A 63 6.33 1.28 11.01
N VAL A 64 7.21 0.28 11.20
CA VAL A 64 8.38 0.39 12.09
C VAL A 64 9.29 1.53 11.63
N GLY A 65 9.55 1.61 10.32
CA GLY A 65 10.30 2.71 9.72
C GLY A 65 9.64 4.07 9.97
N SER A 66 8.33 4.18 9.80
CA SER A 66 7.54 5.41 10.00
C SER A 66 7.62 5.91 11.44
N VAL A 67 7.49 5.02 12.43
CA VAL A 67 7.62 5.37 13.86
C VAL A 67 9.03 5.87 14.16
N GLY A 68 10.06 5.17 13.68
CA GLY A 68 11.45 5.61 13.84
C GLY A 68 11.72 6.98 13.20
N GLN A 69 11.12 7.26 12.04
CA GLN A 69 11.21 8.56 11.40
C GLN A 69 10.50 9.65 12.22
N LEU A 70 9.30 9.38 12.75
CA LEU A 70 8.56 10.34 13.56
C LEU A 70 9.32 10.71 14.83
N ILE A 71 9.85 9.72 15.56
CA ILE A 71 10.67 9.94 16.77
C ILE A 71 11.92 10.76 16.43
N GLY A 72 12.65 10.37 15.37
CA GLY A 72 13.86 11.06 14.93
C GLY A 72 13.63 12.49 14.43
N ASN A 73 12.40 12.82 14.02
CA ASN A 73 12.02 14.14 13.51
C ASN A 73 11.14 14.95 14.49
N ARG A 74 10.96 14.50 15.75
CA ARG A 74 10.08 15.16 16.72
C ARG A 74 10.35 16.66 16.87
N GLY A 75 11.63 17.07 16.85
CA GLY A 75 12.01 18.47 16.93
C GLY A 75 11.56 19.28 15.72
N ARG A 76 11.59 18.69 14.51
CA ARG A 76 11.11 19.34 13.28
C ARG A 76 9.59 19.41 13.26
N VAL A 77 8.90 18.34 13.67
CA VAL A 77 7.43 18.38 13.83
C VAL A 77 7.03 19.51 14.78
N ALA A 78 7.78 19.66 15.87
CA ALA A 78 7.49 20.66 16.89
C ALA A 78 8.01 22.06 16.58
N ASN A 79 8.86 22.29 15.57
CA ASN A 79 9.54 23.58 15.36
C ASN A 79 9.72 24.03 13.90
N GLN A 80 9.41 23.21 12.90
CA GLN A 80 9.56 23.58 11.48
C GLN A 80 8.18 23.75 10.84
N GLU A 81 7.96 24.90 10.22
CA GLU A 81 6.74 25.22 9.48
C GLU A 81 6.38 24.11 8.47
N GLY A 82 5.11 23.72 8.42
CA GLY A 82 4.59 22.71 7.48
C GLY A 82 4.91 21.25 7.80
N VAL A 83 5.89 20.94 8.68
CA VAL A 83 6.28 19.55 8.98
C VAL A 83 5.21 18.80 9.77
N ALA A 84 4.53 19.48 10.69
CA ALA A 84 3.41 18.90 11.45
C ALA A 84 2.25 18.52 10.51
N ALA A 85 1.82 19.44 9.64
CA ALA A 85 0.75 19.19 8.67
C ALA A 85 1.10 18.04 7.71
N MET A 86 2.33 18.01 7.19
CA MET A 86 2.83 16.91 6.35
C MET A 86 2.79 15.57 7.10
N SER A 87 3.22 15.54 8.36
CA SER A 87 3.25 14.33 9.18
C SER A 87 1.83 13.82 9.48
N THR A 88 0.87 14.73 9.71
CA THR A 88 -0.55 14.39 9.84
C THR A 88 -1.09 13.81 8.54
N LEU A 89 -0.84 14.46 7.39
CA LEU A 89 -1.29 13.96 6.08
C LEU A 89 -0.75 12.55 5.80
N LYS A 90 0.55 12.33 6.04
CA LYS A 90 1.19 11.02 5.89
C LYS A 90 0.55 9.96 6.79
N THR A 91 0.24 10.32 8.04
CA THR A 91 -0.42 9.40 8.99
C THR A 91 -1.83 9.03 8.54
N VAL A 92 -2.62 10.01 8.10
CA VAL A 92 -3.98 9.78 7.58
C VAL A 92 -3.96 8.89 6.34
N LEU A 93 -3.08 9.17 5.38
CA LEU A 93 -2.91 8.35 4.19
C LEU A 93 -2.48 6.91 4.53
N THR A 94 -1.58 6.75 5.52
CA THR A 94 -1.14 5.43 5.99
C THR A 94 -2.31 4.65 6.60
N ALA A 95 -3.09 5.28 7.47
CA ALA A 95 -4.26 4.66 8.10
C ALA A 95 -5.32 4.26 7.04
N ALA A 96 -5.58 5.14 6.07
CA ALA A 96 -6.49 4.85 4.96
C ALA A 96 -5.99 3.65 4.13
N ALA A 97 -4.71 3.65 3.74
CA ALA A 97 -4.12 2.55 2.98
C ALA A 97 -4.19 1.22 3.73
N LEU A 98 -3.93 1.22 5.05
CA LEU A 98 -4.07 0.04 5.92
C LEU A 98 -5.52 -0.47 5.94
N GLY A 99 -6.49 0.43 6.15
CA GLY A 99 -7.91 0.06 6.20
C GLY A 99 -8.39 -0.55 4.89
N VAL A 100 -8.06 0.09 3.75
CA VAL A 100 -8.41 -0.40 2.41
C VAL A 100 -7.72 -1.75 2.12
N THR A 101 -6.46 -1.92 2.54
CA THR A 101 -5.73 -3.19 2.36
C THR A 101 -6.32 -4.32 3.21
N ALA A 102 -6.68 -4.04 4.46
CA ALA A 102 -7.33 -5.00 5.34
C ALA A 102 -8.71 -5.43 4.80
N TYR A 103 -9.50 -4.47 4.32
CA TYR A 103 -10.79 -4.74 3.70
C TYR A 103 -10.66 -5.53 2.39
N SER A 104 -9.71 -5.17 1.53
CA SER A 104 -9.38 -5.96 0.34
C SER A 104 -8.98 -7.38 0.72
N ARG A 105 -8.23 -7.57 1.82
CA ARG A 105 -7.86 -8.91 2.28
C ARG A 105 -9.07 -9.73 2.71
N SER A 106 -10.04 -9.15 3.43
CA SER A 106 -11.26 -9.89 3.82
C SER A 106 -12.09 -10.31 2.61
N LEU A 107 -12.21 -9.44 1.59
CA LEU A 107 -12.86 -9.80 0.32
C LEU A 107 -12.09 -10.90 -0.42
N GLY A 108 -10.75 -10.81 -0.43
CA GLY A 108 -9.89 -11.84 -1.01
C GLY A 108 -10.04 -13.20 -0.32
N GLN A 109 -10.34 -13.25 0.98
CA GLN A 109 -10.64 -14.49 1.68
C GLN A 109 -11.98 -15.09 1.23
N ILE A 110 -12.99 -14.27 0.95
CA ILE A 110 -14.26 -14.73 0.37
C ILE A 110 -14.00 -15.37 -1.00
N VAL A 111 -13.22 -14.71 -1.87
CA VAL A 111 -12.85 -15.27 -3.19
C VAL A 111 -12.04 -16.55 -3.08
N ASN A 112 -11.07 -16.60 -2.15
CA ASN A 112 -10.20 -17.74 -1.91
C ASN A 112 -10.89 -18.90 -1.15
N SER A 113 -12.13 -18.72 -0.66
CA SER A 113 -12.92 -19.82 -0.08
C SER A 113 -13.25 -20.91 -1.11
N GLN A 114 -13.18 -20.57 -2.39
CA GLN A 114 -13.21 -21.51 -3.51
C GLN A 114 -11.82 -21.54 -4.14
N ASP A 115 -11.21 -22.73 -4.28
CA ASP A 115 -9.86 -22.90 -4.87
C ASP A 115 -9.77 -22.26 -6.27
N ASN A 116 -10.77 -22.53 -7.11
CA ASN A 116 -10.90 -22.01 -8.45
C ASN A 116 -12.27 -21.36 -8.65
N PRO A 117 -12.47 -20.10 -8.23
CA PRO A 117 -13.70 -19.38 -8.51
C PRO A 117 -13.83 -19.18 -10.02
N SER A 118 -15.04 -19.30 -10.57
CA SER A 118 -15.26 -18.89 -11.96
C SER A 118 -14.93 -17.40 -12.07
N SER A 119 -14.04 -17.02 -12.98
CA SER A 119 -13.55 -15.65 -13.07
C SER A 119 -13.05 -15.36 -14.48
N ARG A 120 -13.32 -14.15 -14.98
CA ARG A 120 -12.79 -13.65 -16.24
C ARG A 120 -11.35 -13.16 -16.11
N SER A 121 -10.99 -12.66 -14.93
CA SER A 121 -9.63 -12.24 -14.52
C SER A 121 -9.55 -12.30 -13.00
N GLY A 122 -8.41 -11.95 -12.38
CA GLY A 122 -8.24 -12.06 -10.93
C GLY A 122 -9.30 -11.35 -10.07
N THR A 123 -9.95 -10.30 -10.60
CA THR A 123 -10.97 -9.51 -9.89
C THR A 123 -12.28 -9.37 -10.66
N LYS A 124 -12.46 -10.05 -11.81
CA LYS A 124 -13.67 -9.89 -12.62
C LYS A 124 -14.48 -11.18 -12.67
N PRO A 125 -15.75 -11.18 -12.23
CA PRO A 125 -16.58 -12.37 -12.26
C PRO A 125 -17.03 -12.75 -13.68
N THR A 126 -17.61 -13.93 -13.79
CA THR A 126 -18.39 -14.39 -14.95
C THR A 126 -19.85 -14.59 -14.54
N LYS A 127 -20.71 -14.93 -15.52
CA LYS A 127 -22.11 -15.29 -15.24
C LYS A 127 -22.27 -16.57 -14.40
N LEU A 128 -21.21 -17.39 -14.30
CA LEU A 128 -21.20 -18.63 -13.54
C LEU A 128 -20.61 -18.45 -12.13
N THR A 129 -20.11 -17.26 -11.80
CA THR A 129 -19.56 -16.96 -10.47
C THR A 129 -20.70 -16.91 -9.45
N LYS A 130 -20.53 -17.58 -8.30
CA LYS A 130 -21.48 -17.50 -7.19
C LYS A 130 -21.66 -16.04 -6.75
N ALA A 131 -22.88 -15.64 -6.40
CA ALA A 131 -23.23 -14.24 -6.13
C ALA A 131 -22.32 -13.55 -5.10
N GLU A 132 -22.05 -14.23 -3.98
CA GLU A 132 -21.17 -13.70 -2.92
C GLU A 132 -19.72 -13.47 -3.41
N ILE A 133 -19.17 -14.42 -4.17
CA ILE A 133 -17.84 -14.30 -4.76
C ILE A 133 -17.82 -13.19 -5.83
N ALA A 134 -18.87 -13.09 -6.64
CA ALA A 134 -18.98 -12.06 -7.66
C ALA A 134 -18.96 -10.65 -7.05
N ALA A 135 -19.74 -10.43 -5.98
CA ALA A 135 -19.76 -9.17 -5.25
C ALA A 135 -18.39 -8.84 -4.64
N ALA A 136 -17.69 -9.84 -4.09
CA ALA A 136 -16.33 -9.65 -3.58
C ALA A 136 -15.33 -9.29 -4.69
N GLN A 137 -15.42 -9.95 -5.84
CA GLN A 137 -14.58 -9.67 -7.01
C GLN A 137 -14.80 -8.25 -7.55
N GLU A 138 -16.04 -7.81 -7.71
CA GLU A 138 -16.36 -6.46 -8.18
C GLU A 138 -15.77 -5.37 -7.28
N GLN A 139 -15.84 -5.55 -5.96
CA GLN A 139 -15.21 -4.63 -5.02
C GLN A 139 -13.69 -4.67 -5.12
N LEU A 140 -13.09 -5.86 -5.23
CA LEU A 140 -11.66 -6.00 -5.45
C LEU A 140 -11.21 -5.34 -6.77
N ASP A 141 -12.06 -5.33 -7.80
CA ASP A 141 -11.77 -4.69 -9.09
C ASP A 141 -11.60 -3.17 -8.96
N ALA A 142 -12.31 -2.54 -8.01
CA ALA A 142 -12.10 -1.14 -7.66
C ALA A 142 -10.89 -0.98 -6.72
N LEU A 143 -10.82 -1.78 -5.64
CA LEU A 143 -9.80 -1.63 -4.60
C LEU A 143 -8.37 -1.88 -5.12
N GLN A 144 -8.20 -2.70 -6.17
CA GLN A 144 -6.89 -2.92 -6.80
C GLN A 144 -6.27 -1.63 -7.33
N TRP A 145 -7.06 -0.57 -7.58
CA TRP A 145 -6.58 0.75 -8.00
C TRP A 145 -6.51 1.75 -6.85
N VAL A 146 -7.41 1.63 -5.87
CA VAL A 146 -7.42 2.50 -4.68
C VAL A 146 -6.14 2.32 -3.85
N ILE A 147 -5.68 1.08 -3.65
CA ILE A 147 -4.49 0.82 -2.83
C ILE A 147 -3.22 1.42 -3.45
N PRO A 148 -2.91 1.21 -4.76
CA PRO A 148 -1.79 1.89 -5.42
C PRO A 148 -1.92 3.41 -5.44
N ALA A 149 -3.13 3.97 -5.54
CA ALA A 149 -3.32 5.42 -5.49
C ALA A 149 -2.95 5.98 -4.11
N LEU A 150 -3.42 5.37 -3.02
CA LEU A 150 -3.11 5.80 -1.66
C LEU A 150 -1.62 5.63 -1.32
N THR A 151 -1.04 4.48 -1.68
CA THR A 151 0.38 4.21 -1.42
C THR A 151 1.29 5.03 -2.34
N GLY A 152 0.88 5.32 -3.57
CA GLY A 152 1.56 6.27 -4.47
C GLY A 152 1.53 7.70 -3.93
N ALA A 153 0.40 8.14 -3.35
CA ALA A 153 0.32 9.42 -2.66
C ALA A 153 1.27 9.46 -1.44
N LEU A 154 1.40 8.36 -0.69
CA LEU A 154 2.39 8.24 0.39
C LEU A 154 3.83 8.34 -0.12
N VAL A 155 4.14 7.77 -1.29
CA VAL A 155 5.45 7.92 -1.93
C VAL A 155 5.71 9.39 -2.24
N TRP A 156 4.74 10.09 -2.84
CA TRP A 156 4.84 11.53 -3.13
C TRP A 156 5.04 12.37 -1.86
N VAL A 157 4.24 12.16 -0.81
CA VAL A 157 4.40 12.86 0.47
C VAL A 157 5.76 12.56 1.11
N SER A 158 6.27 11.34 0.97
CA SER A 158 7.58 10.96 1.49
C SER A 158 8.74 11.65 0.73
N SER A 159 8.61 11.82 -0.58
CA SER A 159 9.54 12.64 -1.38
C SER A 159 9.51 14.10 -0.93
N TYR A 160 8.32 14.68 -0.76
CA TYR A 160 8.16 16.03 -0.24
C TYR A 160 8.77 16.21 1.17
N ALA A 161 8.60 15.22 2.06
CA ALA A 161 9.23 15.23 3.37
C ALA A 161 10.77 15.22 3.31
N GLY A 162 11.34 14.57 2.30
CA GLY A 162 12.77 14.60 1.99
C GLY A 162 13.26 15.99 1.59
N GLU A 163 12.47 16.71 0.77
CA GLU A 163 12.76 18.10 0.42
C GLU A 163 12.76 19.01 1.65
N GLN A 164 11.78 18.86 2.55
CA GLN A 164 11.72 19.59 3.82
C GLN A 164 12.90 19.31 4.76
N GLN A 165 13.66 18.22 4.55
CA GLN A 165 14.84 17.86 5.36
C GLN A 165 16.13 18.55 4.91
N ARG A 166 16.12 19.23 3.75
CA ARG A 166 17.29 19.98 3.27
C ARG A 166 17.62 21.11 4.25
N ALA A 167 18.91 21.34 4.50
CA ALA A 167 19.36 22.32 5.49
C ALA A 167 18.76 23.72 5.27
N SER A 168 18.68 24.18 4.01
CA SER A 168 18.05 25.46 3.64
C SER A 168 16.58 25.54 4.03
N GLU A 169 15.83 24.45 3.84
CA GLU A 169 14.40 24.36 4.13
C GLU A 169 14.13 24.23 5.62
N VAL A 170 15.01 23.56 6.36
CA VAL A 170 14.97 23.53 7.82
C VAL A 170 15.18 24.94 8.37
N ILE A 171 16.24 25.63 7.97
CA ILE A 171 16.56 26.99 8.44
C ILE A 171 15.41 27.95 8.14
N LYS A 172 14.93 27.98 6.87
CA LYS A 172 13.78 28.81 6.48
C LYS A 172 12.53 28.47 7.29
N GLY A 173 12.19 27.19 7.41
CA GLY A 173 10.98 26.75 8.11
C GLY A 173 11.02 26.92 9.62
N THR A 174 12.21 26.98 10.24
CA THR A 174 12.34 27.35 11.66
C THR A 174 12.28 28.86 11.88
N ALA A 175 12.77 29.65 10.93
CA ALA A 175 12.78 31.12 11.04
C ALA A 175 11.41 31.77 10.79
N ARG A 176 10.51 31.07 10.08
CA ARG A 176 9.16 31.54 9.75
C ARG A 176 8.08 31.14 10.77
N ARG A 177 8.44 30.37 11.79
CA ARG A 177 7.49 29.78 12.72
C ARG A 177 7.21 30.65 13.93
#